data_AF-A0A6P2EBW0-F1
#
_entry.id   AF-A0A6P2EBW0-F1
#
_cell.length_a   1.000
_cell.length_b   1.000
_cell.length_c   1.000
_cell.angle_alpha   90.00
_cell.angle_beta   90.00
_cell.angle_gamma   90.00
#
_symmetry.space_group_name_H-M   'P 1'
#
loop_
_entity.id
_entity.type
_entity.pdbx_description
1 polymer ?
#
loop_
_entity_poly.entity_id
_entity_poly.type
_entity_poly.pdbx_seq_one_letter_code
_entity_poly.pdbx_strand_id
1 'polypeptide(L)'
;MARELILAGVTTAMLLGASLSLPVLAQSRGELLYSTHCIACHTAQVHWRERKLVTDWTSLRAQVWRWQTDAALGWNDDDVAEVARYLNDEFYRFPPATTPAGLGGFASRWEGRSQSQEQRRMPAGENLRPPATGDSESGGPRR
;
A
#
# COMPACT_ATOMS: atom_id res chain seq x y z
N MET A 1 -14.44 82.16 33.39
CA MET A 1 -14.06 80.75 33.67
C MET A 1 -13.62 80.14 32.36
N ALA A 2 -12.32 79.90 32.24
CA ALA A 2 -11.64 79.36 31.08
C ALA A 2 -11.98 77.86 30.91
N ARG A 3 -12.29 77.43 29.68
CA ARG A 3 -12.10 76.03 29.24
C ARG A 3 -11.79 75.99 27.74
N GLU A 4 -10.50 76.10 27.47
CA GLU A 4 -9.84 75.61 26.26
C GLU A 4 -10.26 74.16 25.98
N LEU A 5 -10.58 73.82 24.73
CA LEU A 5 -10.60 72.43 24.27
C LEU A 5 -9.52 72.27 23.20
N ILE A 6 -8.34 71.93 23.70
CA ILE A 6 -7.16 71.50 22.96
C ILE A 6 -7.35 70.04 22.54
N LEU A 7 -7.09 69.80 21.25
CA LEU A 7 -6.55 68.60 20.58
C LEU A 7 -7.12 67.22 20.94
N ALA A 8 -7.55 66.49 19.91
CA ALA A 8 -6.67 65.52 19.25
C ALA A 8 -7.44 64.88 18.08
N GLY A 9 -6.97 65.15 16.86
CA GLY A 9 -7.46 64.49 15.66
C GLY A 9 -7.29 62.99 15.80
N VAL A 10 -8.39 62.25 15.71
CA VAL A 10 -8.40 60.79 15.63
C VAL A 10 -7.90 60.44 14.24
N THR A 11 -6.58 60.30 14.10
CA THR A 11 -6.00 59.66 12.91
C THR A 11 -6.26 58.18 13.02
N THR A 12 -7.40 57.73 12.49
CA THR A 12 -7.70 56.32 12.29
C THR A 12 -6.73 55.79 11.24
N ALA A 13 -5.59 55.27 11.68
CA ALA A 13 -4.65 54.55 10.83
C ALA A 13 -5.32 53.24 10.40
N MET A 14 -5.95 53.26 9.23
CA MET A 14 -6.53 52.10 8.57
C MET A 14 -5.36 51.23 8.10
N LEU A 15 -4.94 50.29 8.94
CA LEU A 15 -3.98 49.25 8.57
C LEU A 15 -4.62 48.38 7.47
N LEU A 16 -4.16 48.58 6.23
CA LEU A 16 -4.40 47.64 5.14
C LEU A 16 -3.80 46.29 5.54
N GLY A 17 -4.67 45.33 5.86
CA GLY A 17 -4.30 43.95 6.10
C GLY A 17 -3.74 43.32 4.82
N ALA A 18 -2.42 43.22 4.71
CA ALA A 18 -1.78 42.41 3.70
C ALA A 18 -2.06 40.93 4.04
N SER A 19 -2.95 40.30 3.28
CA SER A 19 -3.20 38.86 3.36
C SER A 19 -1.97 38.11 2.84
N LEU A 20 -1.08 37.73 3.74
CA LEU A 20 -0.03 36.75 3.45
C LEU A 20 -0.71 35.38 3.30
N SER A 21 -0.97 34.95 2.05
CA SER A 21 -1.27 33.54 1.76
C SER A 21 -0.02 32.73 2.02
N LEU A 22 0.09 32.14 3.22
CA LEU A 22 1.07 31.09 3.44
C LEU A 22 0.75 29.93 2.49
N PRO A 23 1.75 29.32 1.82
CA PRO A 23 1.50 28.10 1.07
C PRO A 23 1.02 27.05 2.07
N VAL A 24 -0.25 26.66 1.96
CA VAL A 24 -0.69 25.41 2.58
C VAL A 24 0.09 24.32 1.86
N LEU A 25 0.97 23.61 2.55
CA LEU A 25 1.61 22.43 1.98
C LEU A 25 0.49 21.42 1.75
N ALA A 26 0.02 21.32 0.50
CA ALA A 26 -1.01 20.37 0.14
C ALA A 26 -0.47 18.97 0.44
N GLN A 27 -1.22 18.19 1.22
CA GLN A 27 -0.90 16.79 1.49
C GLN A 27 -0.76 16.05 0.16
N SER A 28 0.26 15.19 0.06
CA SER A 28 0.41 14.35 -1.12
C SER A 28 -0.76 13.38 -1.24
N ARG A 29 -1.04 12.89 -2.46
CA ARG A 29 -2.08 11.87 -2.66
C ARG A 29 -1.81 10.61 -1.82
N GLY A 30 -0.55 10.18 -1.74
CA GLY A 30 -0.13 9.04 -0.93
C GLY A 30 -0.35 9.24 0.58
N GLU A 31 -0.05 10.44 1.09
CA GLU A 31 -0.27 10.81 2.48
C GLU A 31 -1.76 10.82 2.86
N LEU A 32 -2.59 11.38 1.98
CA LEU A 32 -4.04 11.40 2.17
C LEU A 32 -4.61 9.97 2.23
N LEU A 33 -4.23 9.11 1.28
CA LEU A 33 -4.70 7.73 1.25
C LEU A 33 -4.19 6.91 2.45
N TYR A 34 -2.95 7.12 2.87
CA TYR A 34 -2.41 6.48 4.07
C TYR A 34 -3.15 6.88 5.35
N SER A 35 -3.31 8.18 5.58
CA SER A 35 -3.90 8.73 6.81
C SER A 35 -5.39 8.40 6.96
N THR A 36 -6.08 8.12 5.86
CA THR A 36 -7.52 7.78 5.85
C THR A 36 -7.77 6.28 5.94
N HIS A 37 -6.91 5.44 5.36
CA HIS A 37 -7.20 4.01 5.23
C HIS A 37 -6.24 3.09 5.98
N CYS A 38 -4.92 3.34 5.92
CA CYS A 38 -3.94 2.39 6.46
C CYS A 38 -3.94 2.36 7.99
N ILE A 39 -4.20 3.49 8.64
CA ILE A 39 -4.21 3.58 10.10
C ILE A 39 -5.55 3.17 10.74
N ALA A 40 -6.55 2.78 9.94
CA ALA A 40 -7.86 2.36 10.45
C ALA A 40 -7.81 1.00 11.16
N CYS A 41 -6.92 0.11 10.73
CA CYS A 41 -6.83 -1.26 11.26
C CYS A 41 -5.57 -1.50 12.12
N HIS A 42 -4.52 -0.68 11.97
CA HIS A 42 -3.28 -0.80 12.73
C HIS A 42 -2.61 0.56 12.91
N THR A 43 -1.76 0.70 13.93
CA THR A 43 -0.98 1.93 14.11
C THR A 43 0.23 1.98 13.17
N ALA A 44 0.91 3.14 13.11
CA ALA A 44 2.13 3.29 12.34
C ALA A 44 3.27 2.34 12.79
N GLN A 45 3.17 1.71 13.97
CA GLN A 45 4.17 0.77 14.50
C GLN A 45 4.52 -0.37 13.55
N VAL A 46 3.61 -0.73 12.64
CA VAL A 46 3.87 -1.73 11.60
C VAL A 46 5.08 -1.40 10.72
N HIS A 47 5.49 -0.13 10.64
CA HIS A 47 6.60 0.31 9.81
C HIS A 47 7.97 0.12 10.45
N TRP A 48 8.07 0.08 11.79
CA TRP A 48 9.35 -0.01 12.51
C TRP A 48 9.48 -1.20 13.47
N ARG A 49 8.41 -1.93 13.79
CA ARG A 49 8.49 -3.11 14.65
C ARG A 49 9.41 -4.20 14.10
N GLU A 50 9.92 -5.05 14.99
CA GLU A 50 10.71 -6.22 14.60
C GLU A 50 9.94 -7.13 13.64
N ARG A 51 10.67 -7.79 12.72
CA ARG A 51 10.16 -8.66 11.65
C ARG A 51 9.30 -7.94 10.60
N LYS A 52 9.72 -6.75 10.13
CA LYS A 52 9.11 -6.10 8.96
C LYS A 52 9.30 -6.95 7.70
N LEU A 53 8.23 -7.14 6.93
CA LEU A 53 8.24 -7.92 5.68
C LEU A 53 8.84 -7.13 4.50
N VAL A 54 8.90 -5.81 4.63
CA VAL A 54 9.36 -4.91 3.58
C VAL A 54 10.88 -4.75 3.67
N THR A 55 11.58 -5.12 2.61
CA THR A 55 13.05 -5.09 2.48
C THR A 55 13.57 -4.18 1.37
N ASP A 56 12.69 -3.81 0.44
CA ASP A 56 12.98 -2.97 -0.72
C ASP A 56 11.71 -2.32 -1.29
N TRP A 57 11.88 -1.45 -2.28
CA TRP A 57 10.78 -0.76 -2.97
C TRP A 57 9.72 -1.71 -3.55
N THR A 58 10.12 -2.85 -4.12
CA THR A 58 9.19 -3.80 -4.74
C THR A 58 8.34 -4.48 -3.69
N SER A 59 8.96 -4.92 -2.58
CA SER A 59 8.25 -5.49 -1.45
C SER A 59 7.34 -4.47 -0.75
N LEU A 60 7.71 -3.19 -0.71
CA LEU A 60 6.86 -2.12 -0.17
C LEU A 60 5.58 -1.97 -0.99
N ARG A 61 5.71 -1.83 -2.31
CA ARG A 61 4.55 -1.77 -3.21
C ARG A 61 3.68 -3.02 -3.11
N ALA A 62 4.30 -4.20 -2.96
CA ALA A 62 3.57 -5.47 -2.79
C ALA A 62 2.70 -5.47 -1.52
N GLN A 63 3.23 -4.96 -0.41
CA GLN A 63 2.47 -4.88 0.83
C GLN A 63 1.34 -3.86 0.74
N VAL A 64 1.55 -2.71 0.12
CA VAL A 64 0.49 -1.71 -0.11
C VAL A 64 -0.63 -2.32 -0.97
N TRP A 65 -0.29 -2.99 -2.06
CA TRP A 65 -1.25 -3.68 -2.92
C TRP A 65 -2.04 -4.76 -2.17
N ARG A 66 -1.34 -5.63 -1.43
CA ARG A 66 -1.97 -6.68 -0.63
C ARG A 66 -2.97 -6.09 0.35
N TRP A 67 -2.58 -5.08 1.13
CA TRP A 67 -3.45 -4.53 2.18
C TRP A 67 -4.60 -3.70 1.63
N GLN A 68 -4.43 -2.98 0.52
CA GLN A 68 -5.56 -2.30 -0.11
C GLN A 68 -6.56 -3.32 -0.71
N THR A 69 -6.09 -4.47 -1.20
CA THR A 69 -6.96 -5.57 -1.66
C THR A 69 -7.70 -6.19 -0.48
N ASP A 70 -7.00 -6.51 0.61
CA ASP A 70 -7.60 -7.06 1.84
C ASP A 70 -8.66 -6.09 2.42
N ALA A 71 -8.46 -4.79 2.28
CA ALA A 71 -9.40 -3.74 2.69
C ALA A 71 -10.42 -3.35 1.60
N ALA A 72 -10.41 -4.02 0.45
CA ALA A 72 -11.31 -3.78 -0.70
C ALA A 72 -11.40 -2.30 -1.15
N LEU A 73 -10.28 -1.57 -1.14
CA LEU A 73 -10.24 -0.14 -1.44
C LEU A 73 -10.33 0.20 -2.93
N GLY A 74 -10.05 -0.78 -3.81
CA GLY A 74 -10.15 -0.61 -5.26
C GLY A 74 -9.12 0.36 -5.86
N TRP A 75 -7.97 0.52 -5.20
CA TRP A 75 -6.91 1.40 -5.67
C TRP A 75 -6.27 0.85 -6.95
N ASN A 76 -5.95 1.76 -7.86
CA ASN A 76 -5.20 1.43 -9.06
C ASN A 76 -3.67 1.43 -8.78
N ASP A 77 -2.89 1.16 -9.82
CA ASP A 77 -1.42 1.10 -9.72
C ASP A 77 -0.77 2.41 -9.29
N ASP A 78 -1.34 3.55 -9.72
CA ASP A 78 -0.83 4.88 -9.41
C ASP A 78 -1.09 5.23 -7.95
N ASP A 79 -2.27 4.90 -7.43
CA ASP A 79 -2.61 5.06 -6.01
C ASP A 79 -1.68 4.23 -5.12
N VAL A 80 -1.45 2.97 -5.49
CA VAL A 80 -0.50 2.11 -4.79
C VAL A 80 0.92 2.68 -4.86
N ALA A 81 1.32 3.25 -6.00
CA ALA A 81 2.64 3.88 -6.14
C ALA A 81 2.77 5.17 -5.31
N GLU A 82 1.72 6.00 -5.24
CA GLU A 82 1.65 7.21 -4.41
C GLU A 82 1.80 6.88 -2.92
N VAL A 83 1.02 5.91 -2.42
CA VAL A 83 1.12 5.48 -1.01
C VAL A 83 2.49 4.86 -0.73
N ALA A 84 3.00 4.01 -1.62
CA ALA A 84 4.31 3.42 -1.45
C ALA A 84 5.43 4.48 -1.42
N ARG A 85 5.33 5.54 -2.24
CA ARG A 85 6.26 6.68 -2.20
C ARG A 85 6.20 7.38 -0.86
N TYR A 86 5.00 7.76 -0.42
CA TYR A 86 4.82 8.40 0.88
C TYR A 86 5.41 7.56 2.02
N LEU A 87 5.09 6.27 2.07
CA LEU A 87 5.63 5.36 3.08
C LEU A 87 7.16 5.24 3.00
N ASN A 88 7.71 5.22 1.78
CA ASN A 88 9.15 5.18 1.58
C ASN A 88 9.82 6.46 2.09
N ASP A 89 9.21 7.60 1.80
CA ASP A 89 9.66 8.93 2.20
C ASP A 89 9.35 9.26 3.66
N GLU A 90 8.61 8.43 4.38
CA GLU A 90 8.39 8.63 5.81
C GLU A 90 9.23 7.61 6.61
N PHE A 91 9.14 6.32 6.27
CA PHE A 91 9.62 5.24 7.11
C PHE A 91 10.77 4.41 6.55
N TYR A 92 10.84 4.19 5.23
CA TYR A 92 11.71 3.12 4.68
C TYR A 92 13.01 3.58 4.02
N ARG A 93 13.02 4.72 3.32
CA ARG A 93 14.19 5.31 2.66
C ARG A 93 14.89 4.41 1.64
N PHE A 94 14.17 3.52 0.96
CA PHE A 94 14.75 2.76 -0.14
C PHE A 94 15.05 3.68 -1.33
N PRO A 95 16.07 3.35 -2.16
CA PRO A 95 16.28 4.04 -3.41
C PRO A 95 15.01 3.93 -4.27
N PRO A 96 14.51 5.04 -4.83
CA PRO A 96 13.38 4.99 -5.75
C PRO A 96 13.74 4.08 -6.92
N ALA A 97 12.80 3.27 -7.38
CA ALA A 97 13.03 2.42 -8.54
C ALA A 97 13.28 3.30 -9.78
N THR A 98 14.53 3.45 -10.17
CA THR A 98 14.92 4.00 -11.46
C THR A 98 14.62 2.93 -12.51
N THR A 99 13.47 2.98 -13.22
CA THR A 99 13.24 2.50 -14.62
C THR A 99 11.74 2.29 -14.91
N PRO A 100 11.24 2.59 -16.14
CA PRO A 100 9.80 2.62 -16.45
C PRO A 100 9.14 1.25 -16.26
N ALA A 101 7.89 1.28 -15.79
CA ALA A 101 6.99 0.14 -15.84
C ALA A 101 6.85 -0.28 -17.31
N GLY A 102 7.57 -1.33 -17.72
CA GLY A 102 7.33 -1.99 -19.00
C GLY A 102 5.87 -2.40 -19.05
N LEU A 103 5.12 -1.80 -19.98
CA LEU A 103 3.73 -1.91 -20.50
C LEU A 103 2.65 -2.79 -19.83
N GLY A 104 2.96 -3.66 -18.88
CA GLY A 104 2.03 -4.27 -17.95
C GLY A 104 2.20 -3.64 -16.56
N GLY A 105 1.14 -3.03 -16.06
CA GLY A 105 1.10 -2.43 -14.73
C GLY A 105 1.58 -3.35 -13.61
N PHE A 106 1.94 -2.77 -12.47
CA PHE A 106 2.40 -3.49 -11.29
C PHE A 106 1.36 -4.51 -10.80
N ALA A 107 0.07 -4.13 -10.81
CA ALA A 107 -1.07 -5.00 -10.52
C ALA A 107 -1.05 -6.25 -11.40
N SER A 108 -1.00 -6.08 -12.72
CA SER A 108 -1.02 -7.19 -13.68
C SER A 108 0.16 -8.15 -13.47
N ARG A 109 1.34 -7.62 -13.12
CA ARG A 109 2.52 -8.42 -12.79
C ARG A 109 2.34 -9.22 -11.50
N TRP A 110 1.69 -8.65 -10.49
CA TRP A 110 1.49 -9.32 -9.20
C TRP A 110 0.37 -10.35 -9.22
N GLU A 111 -0.74 -10.05 -9.87
CA GLU A 111 -1.85 -10.98 -10.08
C GLU A 111 -1.34 -12.28 -10.71
N GLY A 112 -0.57 -12.18 -11.80
CA GLY A 112 0.00 -13.34 -12.49
C GLY A 112 0.99 -14.16 -11.64
N ARG A 113 1.79 -13.50 -10.78
CA ARG A 113 2.71 -14.18 -9.87
C ARG A 113 1.98 -14.91 -8.74
N SER A 114 0.94 -14.30 -8.17
CA SER A 114 0.15 -14.91 -7.11
C SER A 114 -0.55 -16.18 -7.58
N GLN A 115 -1.21 -16.14 -8.75
CA GLN A 115 -1.84 -17.30 -9.37
C GLN A 115 -0.83 -18.41 -9.70
N SER A 116 0.35 -18.03 -10.21
CA SER A 116 1.43 -18.98 -10.50
C SER A 116 2.02 -19.63 -9.24
N GLN A 117 2.01 -18.95 -8.10
CA GLN A 117 2.52 -19.50 -6.84
C GLN A 117 1.47 -20.40 -6.16
N GLU A 118 0.19 -20.02 -6.21
CA GLU A 118 -0.93 -20.85 -5.74
C GLU A 118 -1.01 -22.17 -6.53
N GLN A 119 -0.90 -22.10 -7.86
CA GLN A 119 -0.86 -23.30 -8.73
C GLN A 119 0.34 -24.21 -8.45
N ARG A 120 1.46 -23.65 -7.98
CA ARG A 120 2.66 -24.42 -7.61
C ARG A 120 2.57 -24.99 -6.19
N ARG A 121 1.60 -24.54 -5.38
CA ARG A 121 1.41 -24.97 -3.99
C ARG A 121 0.43 -26.15 -3.83
N MET A 122 -0.25 -26.58 -4.90
CA MET A 122 -1.06 -27.80 -4.96
C MET A 122 -0.47 -28.76 -6.01
N PRO A 123 -0.16 -30.02 -5.61
CA PRO A 123 -1.18 -31.04 -5.76
C PRO A 123 -1.34 -31.90 -4.49
N ALA A 124 -2.46 -31.71 -3.79
CA ALA A 124 -3.01 -32.76 -2.93
C ALA A 124 -4.13 -33.43 -3.74
N GLY A 125 -3.86 -34.62 -4.30
CA GLY A 125 -4.93 -35.43 -4.91
C GLY A 125 -4.58 -36.31 -6.10
N GLU A 126 -3.31 -36.60 -6.39
CA GLU A 126 -3.02 -37.69 -7.34
C GLU A 126 -3.18 -39.04 -6.61
N ASN A 127 -4.34 -39.67 -6.85
CA ASN A 127 -4.67 -41.02 -6.39
C ASN A 127 -3.51 -41.98 -6.68
N LEU A 128 -2.90 -42.51 -5.62
CA LEU A 128 -2.07 -43.71 -5.71
C LEU A 128 -2.94 -44.83 -6.29
N ARG A 129 -2.67 -45.17 -7.55
CA ARG A 129 -3.04 -46.47 -8.12
C ARG A 129 -2.26 -47.54 -7.32
N PRO A 130 -2.90 -48.49 -6.63
CA PRO A 130 -2.16 -49.54 -5.96
C PRO A 130 -1.43 -50.40 -7.03
N PRO A 131 -0.23 -50.92 -6.73
CA PRO A 131 0.42 -51.85 -7.62
C PRO A 131 -0.44 -53.11 -7.76
N ALA A 132 -0.61 -53.58 -9.00
CA ALA A 132 -1.24 -54.86 -9.27
C ALA A 132 -0.45 -55.96 -8.57
N THR A 133 -0.99 -56.52 -7.49
CA THR A 133 -0.55 -57.81 -6.96
C THR A 133 -1.04 -58.87 -7.94
N GLY A 134 -0.10 -59.48 -8.65
CA GLY A 134 -0.35 -60.66 -9.46
C GLY A 134 -0.57 -61.84 -8.52
N ASP A 135 -1.84 -62.20 -8.33
CA ASP A 135 -2.22 -63.37 -7.57
C ASP A 135 -2.57 -64.48 -8.56
N SER A 136 -1.73 -65.52 -8.51
CA SER A 136 -1.75 -66.75 -9.28
C SER A 136 -3.14 -67.39 -9.39
N GLU A 137 -3.68 -67.46 -10.61
CA GLU A 137 -4.71 -68.42 -10.96
C GLU A 137 -4.14 -69.84 -10.84
N SER A 138 -4.57 -70.56 -9.80
CA SER A 138 -4.44 -72.02 -9.69
C SER A 138 -5.83 -72.64 -9.62
N GLY A 139 -6.53 -72.61 -10.75
CA GLY A 139 -7.77 -73.34 -10.97
C GLY A 139 -7.54 -74.52 -11.91
N GLY A 140 -7.34 -75.73 -11.34
CA GLY A 140 -7.24 -76.96 -12.14
C GLY A 140 -8.61 -77.47 -12.63
N PRO A 141 -8.66 -78.49 -13.50
CA PRO A 141 -9.84 -79.32 -13.64
C PRO A 141 -9.67 -80.63 -12.85
N ARG A 142 -10.65 -80.94 -11.99
CA ARG A 142 -10.96 -82.32 -11.64
C ARG A 142 -12.20 -82.74 -12.41
N ARG A 143 -12.04 -83.87 -13.12
CA ARG A 143 -13.01 -84.69 -13.87
C ARG A 143 -13.19 -84.35 -15.33
#